data_AF-A0A353M7R5-F1
#
_entry.id   AF-A0A353M7R5-F1
#
_cell.length_a   1.000
_cell.length_b   1.000
_cell.length_c   1.000
_cell.angle_alpha   90.00
_cell.angle_beta   90.00
_cell.angle_gamma   90.00
#
_symmetry.space_group_name_H-M   'P 1'
#
loop_
_entity.id
_entity.type
_entity.pdbx_description
1 polymer ?
#
loop_
_entity_poly.entity_id
_entity_poly.type
_entity_poly.pdbx_seq_one_letter_code
_entity_poly.pdbx_strand_id
1 'polypeptide(L)' 'MGITVIFANGDERKVPSYMLDYLIREQKIVAFLRSDGWVQIGRDPIRKSQQPLTKAGDRWNDFMFKRSHT' A
#
# COMPACT_ATOMS: atom_id res chain seq x y z
N MET A 1 14.11 -12.25 -3.45
CA MET A 1 12.66 -12.22 -3.78
C MET A 1 12.20 -10.78 -3.99
N GLY A 2 11.19 -10.56 -4.84
CA GLY A 2 10.61 -9.23 -5.11
C GLY A 2 9.24 -9.06 -4.44
N ILE A 3 8.97 -7.86 -3.97
CA ILE A 3 7.75 -7.46 -3.28
C ILE A 3 6.96 -6.53 -4.21
N THR A 4 5.65 -6.73 -4.30
CA THR A 4 4.79 -5.85 -5.08
C THR A 4 4.46 -4.62 -4.25
N VAL A 5 4.62 -3.43 -4.81
CA VAL A 5 4.40 -2.15 -4.15
C VAL A 5 3.53 -1.27 -5.03
N ILE A 6 2.82 -0.33 -4.40
CA ILE A 6 2.05 0.70 -5.08
C ILE A 6 2.70 2.04 -4.78
N PHE A 7 3.07 2.75 -5.84
CA PHE A 7 3.66 4.07 -5.78
C PHE A 7 2.58 5.12 -5.51
N ALA A 8 2.99 6.31 -5.05
CA ALA A 8 2.04 7.40 -4.76
C ALA A 8 1.18 7.80 -5.98
N ASN A 9 1.71 7.61 -7.18
CA ASN A 9 1.01 7.84 -8.45
C ASN A 9 -0.04 6.75 -8.81
N GLY A 10 -0.17 5.70 -8.00
CA GLY A 10 -1.08 4.58 -8.25
C GLY A 10 -0.46 3.43 -9.04
N ASP A 11 0.79 3.56 -9.49
CA ASP A 11 1.45 2.48 -10.24
C ASP A 11 1.77 1.30 -9.32
N GLU A 12 1.37 0.11 -9.73
CA GLU A 12 1.78 -1.15 -9.11
C GLU A 12 3.04 -1.68 -9.79
N ARG A 13 4.11 -1.89 -9.02
CA ARG A 13 5.37 -2.42 -9.53
C ARG A 13 5.99 -3.42 -8.56
N LYS A 14 6.68 -4.41 -9.12
CA LYS A 14 7.47 -5.36 -8.33
C LYS A 14 8.87 -4.82 -8.13
N VAL A 15 9.25 -4.60 -6.88
CA VAL A 15 10.57 -4.10 -6.49
C VAL A 15 11.34 -5.18 -5.74
N PRO A 16 12.68 -5.15 -5.74
CA PRO A 16 13.46 -6.02 -4.88
C PRO A 16 13.12 -5.79 -3.40
N SER A 17 13.06 -6.88 -2.62
CA SER A 17 12.75 -6.81 -1.18
C SER A 17 13.67 -5.87 -0.40
N TYR A 18 14.95 -5.79 -0.75
CA TYR A 18 15.89 -4.87 -0.09
C TYR A 18 15.60 -3.39 -0.37
N MET A 19 14.95 -3.07 -1.48
CA MET A 19 14.55 -1.68 -1.80
C MET A 19 13.31 -1.25 -1.04
N LEU A 20 12.54 -2.19 -0.47
CA LEU A 20 11.31 -1.87 0.22
C LEU A 20 11.58 -0.84 1.33
N ASP A 21 12.51 -1.13 2.24
CA ASP A 21 12.80 -0.25 3.38
C ASP A 21 13.17 1.18 2.94
N TYR A 22 13.97 1.30 1.88
CA TYR A 22 14.32 2.57 1.27
C TYR A 22 13.08 3.29 0.72
N LEU A 23 12.21 2.60 -0.03
CA LEU A 23 10.98 3.18 -0.59
C LEU A 23 9.98 3.61 0.49
N ILE A 24 9.94 2.90 1.62
CA ILE A 24 9.12 3.25 2.79
C ILE A 24 9.65 4.52 3.44
N ARG A 25 10.96 4.58 3.74
CA ARG A 25 11.60 5.75 4.37
C ARG A 25 11.46 7.01 3.52
N GLU A 26 11.64 6.86 2.21
CA GLU A 26 11.50 7.95 1.24
C GLU A 26 10.04 8.29 0.89
N GLN A 27 9.06 7.56 1.47
CA GLN A 27 7.62 7.73 1.20
C GLN A 27 7.27 7.66 -0.30
N LYS A 28 8.03 6.89 -1.09
CA LYS A 28 7.81 6.73 -2.54
C LYS A 28 6.63 5.81 -2.85
N ILE A 29 6.27 4.96 -1.88
CA ILE A 29 5.19 3.99 -1.98
C ILE A 29 4.12 4.27 -0.93
N VAL A 30 2.87 3.98 -1.29
CA VAL A 30 1.69 4.13 -0.43
C VAL A 30 1.20 2.79 0.10
N ALA A 31 1.55 1.69 -0.56
CA ALA A 31 1.23 0.35 -0.08
C ALA A 31 2.21 -0.71 -0.60
N PHE A 32 2.27 -1.85 0.06
CA PHE A 32 3.02 -3.02 -0.39
C PHE A 32 2.33 -4.33 -0.03
N LEU A 33 2.53 -5.37 -0.84
CA LEU A 33 1.93 -6.68 -0.68
C LEU A 33 2.84 -7.58 0.17
N ARG A 34 2.32 -8.05 1.30
CA ARG A 34 2.90 -9.14 2.10
C ARG A 34 2.16 -10.45 1.84
N SER A 35 2.66 -11.53 2.44
CA SER A 35 2.01 -12.85 2.40
C SER A 35 0.59 -12.85 2.94
N ASP A 36 0.27 -11.95 3.88
CA ASP A 36 -1.02 -11.81 4.56
C ASP A 36 -1.96 -10.77 3.91
N GLY A 37 -1.45 -9.92 3.02
CA GLY A 37 -2.25 -8.92 2.32
C GLY A 37 -1.52 -7.61 2.07
N TRP A 38 -2.28 -6.58 1.68
CA TRP A 38 -1.73 -5.25 1.42
C TRP A 38 -1.55 -4.46 2.72
N VAL A 39 -0.40 -3.84 2.86
CA VAL A 39 -0.04 -2.93 3.97
C VAL A 39 0.06 -1.52 3.43
N GLN A 40 -0.72 -0.60 3.98
CA GLN A 40 -0.72 0.83 3.62
C GLN A 40 0.29 1.61 4.48
N ILE A 41 0.99 2.56 3.86
CA ILE A 41 2.00 3.43 4.47
C ILE A 41 1.47 4.86 4.53
N GLY A 42 1.80 5.61 5.59
CA GLY A 42 1.40 7.02 5.73
C GLY A 42 0.03 7.24 6.36
N ARG A 43 -0.64 6.19 6.84
CA ARG A 43 -1.80 6.34 7.73
C ARG A 43 -1.28 6.30 9.16
N ASP A 44 -1.16 7.47 9.78
CA ASP A 44 -0.79 7.62 11.19
C ASP A 44 -1.72 6.73 12.04
N PRO A 45 -1.19 5.72 12.76
CA PRO A 45 -2.03 4.77 13.48
C PRO A 45 -2.45 5.40 14.80
N ILE A 46 -3.38 6.35 14.78
CA ILE A 46 -4.21 6.63 15.97
C ILE A 46 -5.17 5.45 16.12
N ARG A 47 -4.62 4.35 16.65
CA ARG A 47 -5.27 3.18 17.25
C ARG A 47 -6.72 2.95 16.83
N LYS A 48 -6.97 2.37 15.65
CA LYS A 48 -8.14 1.49 15.47
C LYS A 48 -7.76 0.33 14.56
N SER A 49 -7.50 -0.81 15.21
CA SER A 49 -7.64 -2.16 14.66
C SER A 49 -6.76 -2.48 13.44
N GLN A 50 -5.67 -3.22 13.68
CA GLN A 50 -4.93 -3.96 12.67
C GLN A 50 -5.84 -4.97 11.96
N GLN A 51 -6.58 -4.51 10.94
CA GLN A 51 -7.20 -5.40 9.97
C GLN A 51 -6.39 -5.30 8.68
N PRO A 52 -5.79 -6.42 8.23
CA PRO A 52 -5.16 -6.46 6.92
C PRO A 52 -6.19 -6.04 5.88
N LEU A 53 -5.76 -5.26 4.88
CA LEU A 53 -6.56 -4.97 3.70
C LEU A 53 -6.66 -6.28 2.89
N THR A 54 -7.52 -7.19 3.32
CA THR A 54 -7.79 -8.47 2.66
C THR A 54 -8.57 -8.25 1.36
N LYS A 55 -8.38 -9.15 0.39
CA LYS A 55 -9.04 -9.16 -0.94
C LYS A 55 -10.57 -9.32 -0.94
N ALA A 56 -11.24 -9.20 0.21
CA ALA A 56 -12.67 -9.42 0.38
C ALA A 56 -13.47 -8.18 0.81
N GLY A 57 -12.94 -6.96 0.63
CA GLY A 57 -13.66 -5.76 1.07
C GLY A 57 -13.54 -4.60 0.10
N ASP A 58 -14.69 -4.12 -0.35
CA ASP A 58 -15.03 -2.99 -1.25
C ASP A 58 -14.25 -1.67 -1.02
N ARG A 59 -13.41 -1.58 0.01
CA ARG A 59 -12.63 -0.40 0.39
C ARG A 59 -11.44 -0.08 -0.52
N TRP A 60 -10.94 -1.05 -1.28
CA TRP A 60 -9.78 -0.83 -2.15
C TRP A 60 -10.14 -0.05 -3.41
N ASN A 61 -11.28 -0.41 -4.01
CA ASN A 61 -11.89 0.35 -5.11
C ASN A 61 -12.20 1.78 -4.64
N ASP A 62 -12.85 1.94 -3.49
CA ASP A 62 -13.18 3.27 -2.95
C ASP A 62 -11.94 4.16 -2.75
N PHE A 63 -10.82 3.61 -2.24
CA PHE A 63 -9.58 4.36 -2.05
C PHE A 63 -8.89 4.76 -3.37
N MET A 64 -8.93 3.90 -4.39
CA MET A 64 -8.33 4.19 -5.71
C MET A 64 -9.19 5.15 -6.53
N PHE A 65 -10.52 4.96 -6.55
CA PHE A 65 -11.43 5.78 -7.38
C PHE A 65 -11.71 7.17 -6.80
N LYS A 66 -11.56 7.38 -5.49
CA LYS A 66 -11.76 8.71 -4.87
C LYS A 66 -10.68 9.74 -5.23
N ARG A 67 -9.57 9.34 -5.85
CA ARG A 67 -8.54 10.27 -6.37
C ARG A 67 -8.80 10.77 -7.79
N SER A 68 -9.87 10.35 -8.46
CA SER A 68 -10.18 10.72 -9.86
C SER A 68 -11.36 11.68 -10.04
N HIS A 69 -11.86 12.35 -9.00
CA HIS A 69 -12.86 13.42 -9.15
C HIS A 69 -12.47 14.65 -8.32
N THR A 70 -11.71 15.55 -8.92
CA THR A 70 -11.81 17.00 -8.72
C THR A 70 -11.50 17.66 -10.04
#